data_AF-Q2QDF1-F1
#
_entry.id   AF-Q2QDF1-F1
#
_cell.length_a   1.000
_cell.length_b   1.000
_cell.length_c   1.000
_cell.angle_alpha   90.00
_cell.angle_beta   90.00
_cell.angle_gamma   90.00
#
_symmetry.space_group_name_H-M   'P 1'
#
loop_
_entity.id
_entity.type
_entity.pdbx_description
1 polymer ?
#
loop_
_entity_poly.entity_id
_entity_poly.type
_entity_poly.pdbx_seq_one_letter_code
_entity_poly.pdbx_strand_id
1 'polypeptide(L)'
;MHYPTALLFLILVNGAQAFRICAFNAQRLTLAKVAREQVMDTLVRILARCDIMVLQEVVDSSGSAIPLLLRELNRFDASGPYSTLSSPQLGRTTYVETYVYFYRSHKTQVLSSYVYNDEDDVFAREPFVAQFSLPSDVLPSLVLVPLHTTPKAVEKELNALYDVFLEVSQHWQSKDVILLGDFNADCASLTKKRLDKLELRTEPGFHWVIADGEDTTVRASTHCAYDRIVLHGERCRSLLHTAAAFDFPTTFQLTEEEALNISDHYPVEVELKLSQAHSVQPLSLTVLLLLSLLSPQLCPAT
;
A
#
# COMPACT_ATOMS: atom_id res chain seq x y z
N MET A 1 7.38 -54.48 -21.46
CA MET A 1 6.46 -53.34 -21.25
C MET A 1 7.25 -52.07 -21.52
N HIS A 2 6.98 -51.37 -22.62
CA HIS A 2 7.57 -50.06 -22.88
C HIS A 2 6.77 -49.01 -22.12
N TYR A 3 7.34 -48.41 -21.08
CA TYR A 3 6.73 -47.27 -20.42
C TYR A 3 6.95 -46.02 -21.29
N PRO A 4 5.88 -45.30 -21.70
CA PRO A 4 6.05 -44.07 -22.45
C PRO A 4 6.55 -42.98 -21.49
N THR A 5 7.65 -42.34 -21.86
CA THR A 5 8.17 -41.15 -21.20
C THR A 5 7.17 -40.01 -21.37
N ALA A 6 6.37 -39.76 -20.33
CA ALA A 6 5.53 -38.57 -20.26
C ALA A 6 6.43 -37.34 -20.11
N LEU A 7 6.62 -36.61 -21.21
CA LEU A 7 7.34 -35.34 -21.24
C LEU A 7 6.46 -34.28 -20.56
N LEU A 8 6.69 -34.05 -19.27
CA LEU A 8 5.99 -33.01 -18.51
C LEU A 8 6.54 -31.64 -18.92
N PHE A 9 5.79 -30.90 -19.75
CA PHE A 9 6.06 -29.49 -19.99
C PHE A 9 5.68 -28.68 -18.74
N LEU A 10 6.66 -28.40 -17.88
CA LEU A 10 6.53 -27.35 -16.87
C LEU A 10 6.56 -26.00 -17.61
N ILE A 11 5.39 -25.47 -17.95
CA ILE A 11 5.24 -24.07 -18.31
C ILE A 11 5.51 -23.29 -17.02
N LEU A 12 6.75 -22.86 -16.82
CA LEU A 12 7.07 -21.82 -15.85
C LEU A 12 6.42 -20.54 -16.37
N VAL A 13 5.18 -20.29 -15.93
CA VAL A 13 4.59 -18.96 -16.05
C VAL A 13 5.51 -18.07 -15.23
N ASN A 14 6.35 -17.27 -15.91
CA ASN A 14 6.94 -16.08 -15.32
C ASN A 14 5.78 -15.13 -15.01
N GLY A 15 5.02 -15.46 -13.97
CA GLY A 15 3.86 -14.70 -13.55
C GLY A 15 4.37 -13.45 -12.87
N ALA A 16 4.32 -12.32 -13.58
CA ALA A 16 4.42 -11.04 -12.91
C ALA A 16 3.41 -11.04 -11.76
N GLN A 17 3.88 -10.82 -10.54
CA GLN A 17 3.03 -10.81 -9.37
C GLN A 17 2.45 -9.41 -9.22
N ALA A 18 1.13 -9.33 -9.16
CA ALA A 18 0.43 -8.14 -8.71
C ALA A 18 0.82 -7.82 -7.27
N PHE A 19 1.32 -6.61 -7.03
CA PHE A 19 1.65 -6.09 -5.70
C PHE A 19 0.84 -4.84 -5.43
N ARG A 20 -0.12 -4.93 -4.49
CA ARG A 20 -1.10 -3.87 -4.23
C ARG A 20 -0.71 -3.06 -3.00
N ILE A 21 -0.61 -1.75 -3.17
CA ILE A 21 -0.33 -0.77 -2.11
C ILE A 21 -1.56 0.12 -1.96
N CYS A 22 -1.98 0.34 -0.72
CA CYS A 22 -3.22 1.04 -0.41
C CYS A 22 -3.01 2.12 0.65
N ALA A 23 -3.83 3.16 0.61
CA ALA A 23 -4.00 4.11 1.71
C ALA A 23 -5.49 4.21 2.07
N PHE A 24 -5.77 4.32 3.36
CA PHE A 24 -7.16 4.39 3.83
C PHE A 24 -7.28 5.25 5.08
N ASN A 25 -8.05 6.34 4.99
CA ASN A 25 -8.55 7.03 6.16
C ASN A 25 -9.64 6.16 6.83
N ALA A 26 -9.32 5.61 8.00
CA ALA A 26 -10.21 4.71 8.74
C ALA A 26 -11.22 5.44 9.63
N GLN A 27 -11.32 6.77 9.52
CA GLN A 27 -12.25 7.66 10.21
C GLN A 27 -12.31 7.40 11.72
N ARG A 28 -11.34 7.93 12.45
CA ARG A 28 -11.19 7.75 13.91
C ARG A 28 -11.25 6.27 14.34
N LEU A 29 -10.26 5.49 13.95
CA LEU A 29 -10.11 4.10 14.35
C LEU A 29 -9.70 3.97 15.82
N THR A 30 -10.67 3.68 16.68
CA THR A 30 -10.48 3.46 18.12
C THR A 30 -10.63 1.98 18.48
N LEU A 31 -10.19 1.58 19.68
CA LEU A 31 -10.47 0.24 20.23
C LEU A 31 -11.97 -0.08 20.23
N ALA A 32 -12.83 0.86 20.63
CA ALA A 32 -14.27 0.68 20.64
C ALA A 32 -14.84 0.47 19.21
N LYS A 33 -14.25 1.13 18.20
CA LYS A 33 -14.64 0.97 16.80
C LYS A 33 -14.33 -0.44 16.30
N VAL A 34 -13.09 -0.91 16.49
CA VAL A 34 -12.66 -2.26 16.05
C VAL A 34 -13.29 -3.39 16.89
N ALA A 35 -13.73 -3.13 18.11
CA ALA A 35 -14.40 -4.14 18.94
C ALA A 35 -15.80 -4.54 18.40
N ARG A 36 -16.37 -3.78 17.47
CA ARG A 36 -17.64 -4.12 16.81
C ARG A 36 -17.38 -5.13 15.70
N GLU A 37 -18.05 -6.29 15.78
CA GLU A 37 -17.86 -7.44 14.88
C GLU A 37 -17.98 -7.06 13.40
N GLN A 38 -19.08 -6.42 12.98
CA GLN A 38 -19.28 -5.98 11.59
C GLN A 38 -18.16 -5.05 11.08
N VAL A 39 -17.61 -4.22 11.98
CA VAL A 39 -16.52 -3.30 11.62
C VAL A 39 -15.20 -4.02 11.49
N MET A 40 -14.88 -4.91 12.43
CA MET A 40 -13.72 -5.78 12.35
C MET A 40 -13.73 -6.59 11.05
N ASP A 41 -14.83 -7.30 10.77
CA ASP A 41 -14.98 -8.15 9.60
C ASP A 41 -14.77 -7.39 8.29
N THR A 42 -15.35 -6.19 8.19
CA THR A 42 -15.20 -5.36 7.01
C THR A 42 -13.77 -4.81 6.88
N LEU A 43 -13.19 -4.29 7.96
CA LEU A 43 -11.81 -3.77 7.95
C LEU A 43 -10.80 -4.86 7.57
N VAL A 44 -10.97 -6.07 8.09
CA VAL A 44 -10.11 -7.21 7.75
C VAL A 44 -10.23 -7.57 6.26
N ARG A 45 -11.44 -7.57 5.69
CA ARG A 45 -11.64 -7.77 4.24
C ARG A 45 -11.03 -6.67 3.38
N ILE A 46 -11.08 -5.42 3.82
CA ILE A 46 -10.39 -4.30 3.16
C ILE A 46 -8.87 -4.51 3.20
N LEU A 47 -8.31 -4.77 4.39
CA LEU A 47 -6.88 -4.96 4.61
C LEU A 47 -6.30 -6.15 3.83
N ALA A 48 -7.03 -7.27 3.78
CA ALA A 48 -6.59 -8.50 3.12
C ALA A 48 -6.36 -8.32 1.60
N ARG A 49 -6.94 -7.29 0.98
CA ARG A 49 -6.73 -6.98 -0.45
C ARG A 49 -5.33 -6.48 -0.75
N CYS A 50 -4.66 -5.87 0.23
CA CYS A 50 -3.43 -5.12 0.03
C CYS A 50 -2.21 -5.92 0.51
N ASP A 51 -1.09 -5.78 -0.19
CA ASP A 51 0.21 -6.27 0.26
C ASP A 51 0.86 -5.29 1.24
N ILE A 52 0.63 -3.98 1.04
CA ILE A 52 0.89 -2.92 2.00
C ILE A 52 -0.35 -2.01 2.07
N MET A 53 -0.85 -1.75 3.28
CA MET A 53 -1.88 -0.74 3.55
C MET A 53 -1.30 0.27 4.54
N VAL A 54 -1.48 1.57 4.31
CA VAL A 54 -1.33 2.59 5.36
C VAL A 54 -2.71 3.05 5.83
N LEU A 55 -2.99 2.84 7.12
CA LEU A 55 -4.17 3.38 7.78
C LEU A 55 -3.86 4.77 8.35
N GLN A 56 -4.81 5.68 8.18
CA GLN A 56 -4.83 7.03 8.73
C GLN A 56 -6.00 7.19 9.72
N GLU A 57 -5.96 8.22 10.55
CA GLU A 57 -6.88 8.42 11.67
C GLU A 57 -6.95 7.27 12.69
N VAL A 58 -5.82 6.61 12.98
CA VAL A 58 -5.78 5.69 14.13
C VAL A 58 -5.70 6.50 15.42
N VAL A 59 -6.78 6.46 16.20
CA VAL A 59 -6.92 7.19 17.47
C VAL A 59 -7.07 6.17 18.59
N ASP A 60 -5.94 5.54 18.94
CA ASP A 60 -5.91 4.48 19.95
C ASP A 60 -4.86 4.74 21.02
N SER A 61 -5.24 5.53 22.03
CA SER A 61 -4.38 5.79 23.20
C SER A 61 -4.13 4.54 24.05
N SER A 62 -4.89 3.46 23.87
CA SER A 62 -4.72 2.21 24.61
C SER A 62 -3.64 1.30 24.03
N GLY A 63 -3.25 1.53 22.77
CA GLY A 63 -2.32 0.66 22.03
C GLY A 63 -2.86 -0.76 21.77
N SER A 64 -4.16 -1.00 21.91
CA SER A 64 -4.78 -2.33 21.82
C SER A 64 -5.59 -2.57 20.54
N ALA A 65 -6.01 -1.52 19.84
CA ALA A 65 -6.82 -1.61 18.62
C ALA A 65 -6.03 -2.26 17.47
N ILE A 66 -4.77 -1.83 17.27
CA ILE A 66 -3.92 -2.35 16.20
C ILE A 66 -3.49 -3.81 16.45
N PRO A 67 -3.03 -4.21 17.64
CA PRO A 67 -2.80 -5.63 17.93
C PRO A 67 -4.03 -6.51 17.74
N LEU A 68 -5.21 -6.01 18.13
CA LEU A 68 -6.48 -6.73 17.93
C LEU A 68 -6.79 -6.91 16.45
N LEU A 69 -6.70 -5.84 15.66
CA LEU A 69 -6.94 -5.86 14.21
C LEU A 69 -5.93 -6.75 13.47
N LEU A 70 -4.64 -6.67 13.82
CA LEU A 70 -3.59 -7.54 13.26
C LEU A 70 -3.84 -9.02 13.56
N ARG A 71 -4.32 -9.34 14.76
CA ARG A 71 -4.67 -10.71 15.14
C ARG A 71 -5.80 -11.26 14.29
N GLU A 72 -6.88 -10.52 14.11
CA GLU A 72 -8.02 -10.97 13.30
C GLU A 72 -7.66 -11.03 11.80
N LEU A 73 -6.89 -10.08 11.28
CA LEU A 73 -6.38 -10.12 9.90
C LEU A 73 -5.58 -11.41 9.63
N ASN A 74 -4.66 -11.76 10.53
CA ASN A 74 -3.86 -12.98 10.41
C ASN A 74 -4.67 -14.29 10.59
N ARG A 75 -5.84 -14.23 11.22
CA ARG A 75 -6.75 -15.38 11.32
C ARG A 75 -7.61 -15.53 10.06
N PHE A 76 -8.03 -14.41 9.48
CA PHE A 76 -8.87 -14.38 8.30
C PHE A 76 -8.11 -14.76 7.03
N ASP A 77 -6.91 -14.22 6.84
CA ASP A 77 -6.15 -14.40 5.60
C ASP A 77 -5.08 -15.48 5.70
N ALA A 78 -5.37 -16.63 5.10
CA ALA A 78 -4.48 -17.78 5.07
C ALA A 78 -3.30 -17.66 4.08
N SER A 79 -3.24 -16.62 3.24
CA SER A 79 -2.19 -16.49 2.22
C SER A 79 -0.81 -16.12 2.80
N GLY A 80 -0.76 -15.66 4.05
CA GLY A 80 0.48 -15.53 4.82
C GLY A 80 0.43 -14.39 5.84
N PRO A 81 1.43 -14.31 6.73
CA PRO A 81 1.38 -13.41 7.87
C PRO A 81 1.50 -11.94 7.46
N TYR A 82 0.80 -11.12 8.22
CA TYR A 82 0.91 -9.67 8.28
C TYR A 82 1.74 -9.24 9.49
N SER A 83 2.40 -8.10 9.34
CA SER A 83 3.06 -7.35 10.40
C SER A 83 2.65 -5.88 10.33
N THR A 84 2.96 -5.11 11.37
CA THR A 84 2.61 -3.69 11.46
C THR A 84 3.81 -2.82 11.77
N LEU A 85 3.80 -1.60 11.25
CA LEU A 85 4.71 -0.52 11.61
C LEU A 85 3.88 0.73 11.92
N SER A 86 4.01 1.25 13.14
CA SER A 86 3.25 2.42 13.60
C SER A 86 4.17 3.62 13.79
N SER A 87 3.67 4.81 13.46
CA SER A 87 4.30 6.06 13.88
C SER A 87 4.14 6.27 15.41
N PRO A 88 4.86 7.24 16.00
CA PRO A 88 4.42 7.89 17.23
C PRO A 88 3.02 8.53 17.07
N GLN A 89 2.45 9.03 18.17
CA GLN A 89 1.28 9.88 18.11
C GLN A 89 1.66 11.25 17.53
N LEU A 90 0.98 11.65 16.45
CA LEU A 90 1.21 12.88 15.70
C LEU A 90 -0.06 13.72 15.71
N GLY A 91 0.06 15.03 15.81
CA GLY A 91 -1.11 15.90 15.93
C GLY A 91 -0.86 17.10 16.82
N ARG A 92 -1.87 17.96 16.89
CA ARG A 92 -1.84 19.18 17.70
C ARG A 92 -2.83 19.09 18.85
N THR A 93 -2.46 19.68 19.98
CA THR A 93 -3.34 19.83 21.16
C THR A 93 -3.84 18.49 21.71
N THR A 94 -5.15 18.27 21.74
CA THR A 94 -5.79 17.06 22.29
C THR A 94 -6.12 16.02 21.24
N TYR A 95 -5.97 16.35 19.95
CA TYR A 95 -6.31 15.46 18.86
C TYR A 95 -5.02 14.98 18.18
N VAL A 96 -4.70 13.71 18.44
CA VAL A 96 -3.53 13.02 17.90
C VAL A 96 -3.94 11.71 17.23
N GLU A 97 -3.22 11.38 16.18
CA GLU A 97 -3.41 10.20 15.35
C GLU A 97 -2.12 9.40 15.26
N THR A 98 -2.20 8.21 14.67
CA THR A 98 -1.05 7.38 14.33
C THR A 98 -1.21 6.89 12.90
N TYR A 99 -0.16 6.98 12.10
CA TYR A 99 -0.07 6.24 10.84
C TYR A 99 0.30 4.80 11.14
N VAL A 100 -0.42 3.84 10.55
CA VAL A 100 -0.14 2.42 10.76
C VAL A 100 -0.07 1.70 9.43
N TYR A 101 1.12 1.21 9.10
CA TYR A 101 1.30 0.29 8.00
C TYR A 101 0.92 -1.12 8.44
N PHE A 102 0.10 -1.80 7.65
CA PHE A 102 -0.06 -3.26 7.65
C PHE A 102 0.58 -3.79 6.39
N TYR A 103 1.42 -4.82 6.50
CA TYR A 103 2.10 -5.39 5.33
C TYR A 103 2.28 -6.89 5.46
N ARG A 104 2.24 -7.59 4.31
CA ARG A 104 2.50 -9.02 4.23
C ARG A 104 3.99 -9.29 4.39
N SER A 105 4.41 -9.71 5.58
CA SER A 105 5.82 -9.85 5.93
C SER A 105 6.57 -10.91 5.11
N HIS A 106 5.86 -11.87 4.52
CA HIS A 106 6.46 -12.85 3.62
C HIS A 106 6.71 -12.32 2.18
N LYS A 107 6.17 -11.14 1.83
CA LYS A 107 6.35 -10.50 0.51
C LYS A 107 7.22 -9.25 0.57
N THR A 108 7.22 -8.54 1.70
CA THR A 108 7.86 -7.24 1.87
C THR A 108 8.31 -7.06 3.32
N GLN A 109 9.38 -6.30 3.52
CA GLN A 109 9.94 -5.98 4.83
C GLN A 109 10.21 -4.49 4.94
N VAL A 110 10.02 -3.92 6.13
CA VAL A 110 10.47 -2.56 6.44
C VAL A 110 11.98 -2.55 6.51
N LEU A 111 12.62 -1.77 5.64
CA LEU A 111 14.08 -1.60 5.63
C LEU A 111 14.50 -0.48 6.59
N SER A 112 13.75 0.62 6.60
CA SER A 112 13.95 1.77 7.47
C SER A 112 12.67 2.62 7.51
N SER A 113 12.52 3.43 8.55
CA SER A 113 11.41 4.38 8.67
C SER A 113 11.78 5.54 9.58
N TYR A 114 11.18 6.70 9.35
CA TYR A 114 11.34 7.87 10.20
C TYR A 114 10.13 8.80 10.09
N VAL A 115 9.94 9.66 11.10
CA VAL A 115 8.99 10.78 11.03
C VAL A 115 9.75 11.99 10.50
N TYR A 116 9.23 12.64 9.47
CA TYR A 116 9.82 13.85 8.89
C TYR A 116 9.99 14.94 9.96
N ASN A 117 11.14 15.63 9.96
CA ASN A 117 11.44 16.67 10.93
C ASN A 117 10.81 18.01 10.50
N ASP A 118 9.60 18.28 10.96
CA ASP A 118 8.84 19.50 10.63
C ASP A 118 9.17 20.67 11.56
N GLU A 119 10.36 21.26 11.41
CA GLU A 119 10.84 22.35 12.28
C GLU A 119 9.93 23.60 12.27
N ASP A 120 9.27 23.85 11.15
CA ASP A 120 8.40 25.02 10.94
C ASP A 120 6.92 24.76 11.31
N ASP A 121 6.60 23.58 11.87
CA ASP A 121 5.22 23.16 12.23
C ASP A 121 4.23 23.41 11.07
N VAL A 122 4.61 22.97 9.86
CA VAL A 122 3.78 23.11 8.67
C VAL A 122 2.66 22.07 8.68
N PHE A 123 3.00 20.81 8.92
CA PHE A 123 2.10 19.68 8.91
C PHE A 123 1.34 19.58 10.23
N ALA A 124 0.04 19.25 10.16
CA ALA A 124 -0.68 18.91 11.38
C ALA A 124 -0.27 17.54 11.95
N ARG A 125 0.14 16.64 11.05
CA ARG A 125 0.64 15.30 11.32
C ARG A 125 1.79 15.05 10.36
N GLU A 126 2.99 15.07 10.89
CA GLU A 126 4.25 14.96 10.16
C GLU A 126 4.28 13.65 9.34
N PRO A 127 4.73 13.65 8.07
CA PRO A 127 4.80 12.44 7.27
C PRO A 127 5.61 11.32 7.94
N PHE A 128 5.02 10.12 8.05
CA PHE A 128 5.70 8.93 8.56
C PHE A 128 6.25 8.08 7.42
N VAL A 129 7.46 8.41 7.02
CA VAL A 129 8.17 7.84 5.88
C VAL A 129 8.63 6.43 6.19
N ALA A 130 8.35 5.48 5.29
CA ALA A 130 8.83 4.10 5.41
C ALA A 130 9.34 3.55 4.07
N GLN A 131 10.54 2.96 4.10
CA GLN A 131 11.12 2.25 2.96
C GLN A 131 10.84 0.75 3.12
N PHE A 132 10.24 0.16 2.09
CA PHE A 132 9.92 -1.26 2.02
C PHE A 132 10.78 -1.95 0.97
N SER A 133 11.17 -3.20 1.23
CA SER A 133 11.66 -4.09 0.18
C SER A 133 10.51 -4.60 -0.66
N LEU A 134 10.75 -4.85 -1.94
CA LEU A 134 9.79 -5.45 -2.86
C LEU A 134 10.41 -6.67 -3.55
N PRO A 135 9.61 -7.69 -3.89
CA PRO A 135 10.08 -8.89 -4.57
C PRO A 135 10.27 -8.66 -6.08
N SER A 136 11.15 -7.72 -6.44
CA SER A 136 11.37 -7.25 -7.82
C SER A 136 12.82 -6.89 -8.06
N ASP A 137 13.41 -7.42 -9.14
CA ASP A 137 14.75 -7.02 -9.59
C ASP A 137 14.76 -5.58 -10.16
N VAL A 138 13.64 -5.14 -10.73
CA VAL A 138 13.51 -3.80 -11.33
C VAL A 138 13.36 -2.75 -10.24
N LEU A 139 12.52 -3.01 -9.24
CA LEU A 139 12.22 -2.10 -8.14
C LEU A 139 12.41 -2.85 -6.80
N PRO A 140 13.65 -3.03 -6.32
CA PRO A 140 13.93 -3.83 -5.13
C PRO A 140 13.51 -3.16 -3.82
N SER A 141 13.33 -1.84 -3.82
CA SER A 141 12.77 -1.09 -2.70
C SER A 141 11.91 0.06 -3.19
N LEU A 142 10.97 0.47 -2.34
CA LEU A 142 10.07 1.58 -2.60
C LEU A 142 9.84 2.34 -1.30
N VAL A 143 9.75 3.67 -1.39
CA VAL A 143 9.42 4.51 -0.25
C VAL A 143 7.95 4.90 -0.30
N LEU A 144 7.28 4.79 0.84
CA LEU A 144 5.92 5.28 1.05
C LEU A 144 5.95 6.49 1.99
N VAL A 145 5.25 7.55 1.60
CA VAL A 145 5.11 8.79 2.37
C VAL A 145 3.63 9.09 2.54
N PRO A 146 3.04 8.76 3.70
CA PRO A 146 1.64 8.98 3.95
C PRO A 146 1.42 10.42 4.39
N LEU A 147 0.30 11.02 3.97
CA LEU A 147 -0.12 12.32 4.48
C LEU A 147 -1.64 12.35 4.65
N HIS A 148 -2.07 12.80 5.83
CA HIS A 148 -3.44 13.18 6.13
C HIS A 148 -3.43 14.69 6.43
N THR A 149 -3.78 15.50 5.43
CA THR A 149 -3.80 16.97 5.59
C THR A 149 -4.95 17.43 6.47
N THR A 150 -4.89 18.64 7.01
CA THR A 150 -6.10 19.27 7.55
C THR A 150 -6.87 20.03 6.47
N PRO A 151 -8.22 20.00 6.45
CA PRO A 151 -9.02 20.73 5.45
C PRO A 151 -8.73 22.25 5.40
N LYS A 152 -8.18 22.82 6.48
CA LYS A 152 -7.84 24.25 6.57
C LYS A 152 -6.46 24.60 6.02
N ALA A 153 -5.58 23.62 5.84
CA ALA A 153 -4.19 23.84 5.44
C ALA A 153 -3.75 22.98 4.25
N VAL A 154 -4.70 22.36 3.50
CA VAL A 154 -4.43 21.47 2.37
C VAL A 154 -3.36 21.99 1.41
N GLU A 155 -3.51 23.21 0.88
CA GLU A 155 -2.52 23.77 -0.06
C GLU A 155 -1.15 23.99 0.58
N LYS A 156 -1.09 24.36 1.86
CA LYS A 156 0.18 24.57 2.58
C LYS A 156 0.89 23.24 2.80
N GLU A 157 0.17 22.25 3.32
CA GLU A 157 0.72 20.92 3.62
C GLU A 157 1.13 20.18 2.34
N LEU A 158 0.34 20.26 1.25
CA LEU A 158 0.70 19.59 -0.01
C LEU A 158 1.86 20.26 -0.76
N ASN A 159 2.08 21.57 -0.63
CA ASN A 159 3.29 22.18 -1.16
C ASN A 159 4.52 21.74 -0.35
N ALA A 160 4.44 21.73 0.98
CA ALA A 160 5.54 21.22 1.82
C ALA A 160 5.83 19.72 1.59
N LEU A 161 4.84 18.93 1.13
CA LEU A 161 5.06 17.53 0.76
C LEU A 161 6.05 17.37 -0.41
N TYR A 162 6.24 18.39 -1.24
CA TYR A 162 7.31 18.38 -2.25
C TYR A 162 8.70 18.44 -1.59
N ASP A 163 8.90 19.28 -0.58
CA ASP A 163 10.16 19.35 0.17
C ASP A 163 10.46 18.00 0.87
N VAL A 164 9.43 17.38 1.44
CA VAL A 164 9.53 16.01 2.00
C VAL A 164 9.99 15.02 0.94
N PHE A 165 9.43 15.07 -0.28
CA PHE A 165 9.88 14.22 -1.38
C PHE A 165 11.36 14.45 -1.73
N LEU A 166 11.81 15.72 -1.77
CA LEU A 166 13.20 16.04 -2.07
C LEU A 166 14.15 15.47 -1.01
N GLU A 167 13.82 15.67 0.28
CA GLU A 167 14.61 15.12 1.39
C GLU A 167 14.66 13.59 1.34
N VAL A 168 13.50 12.94 1.22
CA VAL A 168 13.37 11.49 1.13
C VAL A 168 14.20 10.94 -0.03
N SER A 169 14.10 11.58 -1.19
CA SER A 169 14.83 11.17 -2.38
C SER A 169 16.34 11.30 -2.20
N GLN A 170 16.78 12.35 -1.51
CA GLN A 170 18.17 12.57 -1.17
C GLN A 170 18.66 11.58 -0.11
N HIS A 171 17.85 11.29 0.92
CA HIS A 171 18.20 10.42 2.06
C HIS A 171 18.55 9.00 1.60
N TRP A 172 17.75 8.41 0.72
CA TRP A 172 17.97 7.06 0.18
C TRP A 172 18.54 7.00 -1.23
N GLN A 173 18.89 8.16 -1.82
CA GLN A 173 19.37 8.26 -3.20
C GLN A 173 18.46 7.53 -4.21
N SER A 174 17.14 7.58 -3.98
CA SER A 174 16.13 6.92 -4.79
C SER A 174 14.97 7.86 -5.03
N LYS A 175 14.53 7.95 -6.28
CA LYS A 175 13.34 8.74 -6.66
C LYS A 175 12.07 7.91 -6.73
N ASP A 176 12.15 6.60 -6.46
CA ASP A 176 11.00 5.71 -6.44
C ASP A 176 10.23 5.87 -5.12
N VAL A 177 9.26 6.78 -5.14
CA VAL A 177 8.48 7.21 -3.97
C VAL A 177 7.00 7.21 -4.35
N ILE A 178 6.15 6.73 -3.45
CA ILE A 178 4.71 6.93 -3.53
C ILE A 178 4.28 7.82 -2.38
N LEU A 179 3.67 8.95 -2.72
CA LEU A 179 2.96 9.83 -1.78
C LEU A 179 1.49 9.39 -1.79
N LEU A 180 0.89 9.13 -0.63
CA LEU A 180 -0.45 8.55 -0.59
C LEU A 180 -1.26 8.90 0.67
N GLY A 181 -2.59 8.94 0.53
CA GLY A 181 -3.52 9.11 1.64
C GLY A 181 -4.56 10.21 1.41
N ASP A 182 -5.25 10.59 2.49
CA ASP A 182 -6.24 11.65 2.52
C ASP A 182 -5.60 13.04 2.42
N PHE A 183 -5.36 13.44 1.18
CA PHE A 183 -4.81 14.74 0.85
C PHE A 183 -5.86 15.84 0.89
N ASN A 184 -7.15 15.52 1.12
CA ASN A 184 -8.26 16.45 0.98
C ASN A 184 -8.21 17.27 -0.33
N ALA A 185 -7.68 16.68 -1.41
CA ALA A 185 -7.23 17.39 -2.61
C ALA A 185 -8.33 17.58 -3.67
N ASP A 186 -9.53 17.99 -3.24
CA ASP A 186 -10.64 18.30 -4.14
C ASP A 186 -11.73 19.15 -3.46
N CYS A 187 -12.82 19.42 -4.18
CA CYS A 187 -14.04 20.04 -3.67
C CYS A 187 -13.78 21.37 -2.93
N ALA A 188 -14.40 21.56 -1.76
CA ALA A 188 -14.26 22.79 -0.99
C ALA A 188 -12.89 22.90 -0.31
N SER A 189 -12.23 21.77 -0.03
CA SER A 189 -10.93 21.71 0.63
C SER A 189 -9.81 22.23 -0.26
N LEU A 190 -9.84 21.90 -1.56
CA LEU A 190 -8.90 22.41 -2.55
C LEU A 190 -9.52 22.55 -3.93
N THR A 191 -9.79 23.78 -4.34
CA THR A 191 -10.33 24.07 -5.68
C THR A 191 -9.37 23.59 -6.78
N LYS A 192 -9.89 23.10 -7.91
CA LYS A 192 -9.10 22.69 -9.08
C LYS A 192 -8.01 23.69 -9.50
N LYS A 193 -8.32 24.99 -9.53
CA LYS A 193 -7.33 26.04 -9.88
C LYS A 193 -6.12 26.10 -8.94
N ARG A 194 -6.30 25.74 -7.66
CA ARG A 194 -5.21 25.68 -6.65
C ARG A 194 -4.49 24.34 -6.74
N LEU A 195 -5.23 23.24 -6.92
CA LEU A 195 -4.67 21.92 -7.20
C LEU A 195 -3.68 21.96 -8.37
N ASP A 196 -4.09 22.52 -9.51
CA ASP A 196 -3.27 22.63 -10.74
C ASP A 196 -1.97 23.46 -10.57
N LYS A 197 -1.81 24.16 -9.43
CA LYS A 197 -0.65 25.00 -9.12
C LYS A 197 0.27 24.42 -8.05
N LEU A 198 -0.09 23.30 -7.42
CA LEU A 198 0.78 22.63 -6.47
C LEU A 198 2.08 22.21 -7.16
N GLU A 199 3.20 22.27 -6.44
CA GLU A 199 4.48 21.81 -6.99
C GLU A 199 4.41 20.35 -7.45
N LEU A 200 3.69 19.51 -6.70
CA LEU A 200 3.40 18.11 -7.07
C LEU A 200 2.59 17.94 -8.37
N ARG A 201 2.00 19.01 -8.93
CA ARG A 201 1.29 19.00 -10.23
C ARG A 201 2.09 19.65 -11.34
N THR A 202 2.92 20.64 -11.01
CA THR A 202 3.69 21.42 -12.00
C THR A 202 5.08 20.86 -12.25
N GLU A 203 5.71 20.26 -11.24
CA GLU A 203 7.02 19.65 -11.37
C GLU A 203 6.94 18.31 -12.14
N PRO A 204 7.91 18.01 -13.01
CA PRO A 204 7.91 16.79 -13.80
C PRO A 204 8.16 15.56 -12.92
N GLY A 205 7.57 14.43 -13.31
CA GLY A 205 7.82 13.12 -12.68
C GLY A 205 6.80 12.72 -11.61
N PHE A 206 5.95 13.65 -11.16
CA PHE A 206 4.82 13.34 -10.28
C PHE A 206 3.61 12.88 -11.09
N HIS A 207 3.18 11.65 -10.84
CA HIS A 207 2.08 11.00 -11.55
C HIS A 207 0.93 10.72 -10.58
N TRP A 208 -0.10 11.56 -10.65
CA TRP A 208 -1.34 11.36 -9.90
C TRP A 208 -2.16 10.26 -10.56
N VAL A 209 -2.25 9.11 -9.90
CA VAL A 209 -2.87 7.91 -10.50
C VAL A 209 -4.33 7.72 -10.12
N ILE A 210 -4.80 8.40 -9.07
CA ILE A 210 -6.23 8.54 -8.77
C ILE A 210 -6.74 9.78 -9.52
N ALA A 211 -7.69 9.58 -10.42
CA ALA A 211 -8.13 10.63 -11.34
C ALA A 211 -8.86 11.77 -10.61
N ASP A 212 -8.81 12.98 -11.15
CA ASP A 212 -9.48 14.15 -10.53
C ASP A 212 -11.01 14.02 -10.47
N GLY A 213 -11.61 13.17 -11.29
CA GLY A 213 -13.05 12.92 -11.29
C GLY A 213 -13.45 11.63 -10.55
N GLU A 214 -12.50 10.92 -9.97
CA GLU A 214 -12.74 9.65 -9.27
C GLU A 214 -13.12 9.92 -7.82
N ASP A 215 -14.36 9.60 -7.46
CA ASP A 215 -14.86 9.81 -6.10
C ASP A 215 -14.16 8.90 -5.10
N THR A 216 -13.75 9.46 -3.97
CA THR A 216 -13.17 8.73 -2.85
C THR A 216 -14.01 8.86 -1.58
N THR A 217 -15.28 9.27 -1.70
CA THR A 217 -16.20 9.43 -0.58
C THR A 217 -17.33 8.39 -0.59
N VAL A 218 -17.78 8.00 0.62
CA VAL A 218 -18.84 6.98 0.78
C VAL A 218 -20.24 7.57 0.68
N ARG A 219 -20.44 8.83 1.06
CA ARG A 219 -21.78 9.43 1.10
C ARG A 219 -22.28 9.67 -0.32
N ALA A 220 -23.48 9.20 -0.64
CA ALA A 220 -24.10 9.45 -1.94
C ALA A 220 -24.33 10.95 -2.24
N SER A 221 -24.31 11.79 -1.21
CA SER A 221 -24.43 13.25 -1.34
C SER A 221 -23.12 13.97 -1.69
N THR A 222 -21.99 13.27 -1.68
CA THR A 222 -20.67 13.82 -2.00
C THR A 222 -20.09 13.12 -3.24
N HIS A 223 -19.21 13.82 -3.94
CA HIS A 223 -18.44 13.27 -5.06
C HIS A 223 -17.12 14.04 -5.11
N CYS A 224 -16.11 13.58 -4.37
CA CYS A 224 -14.86 14.30 -4.13
C CYS A 224 -13.67 13.35 -4.15
N ALA A 225 -12.63 13.71 -4.89
CA ALA A 225 -11.38 12.96 -4.97
C ALA A 225 -10.38 13.43 -3.88
N TYR A 226 -10.74 13.23 -2.62
CA TYR A 226 -9.91 13.67 -1.48
C TYR A 226 -8.64 12.84 -1.32
N ASP A 227 -8.77 11.52 -1.47
CA ASP A 227 -7.72 10.54 -1.26
C ASP A 227 -6.93 10.35 -2.55
N ARG A 228 -5.60 10.39 -2.44
CA ARG A 228 -4.72 10.47 -3.60
C ARG A 228 -3.57 9.51 -3.48
N ILE A 229 -3.07 9.10 -4.64
CA ILE A 229 -1.81 8.39 -4.79
C ILE A 229 -1.02 9.10 -5.89
N VAL A 230 0.20 9.52 -5.57
CA VAL A 230 1.13 10.20 -6.47
C VAL A 230 2.43 9.41 -6.54
N LEU A 231 2.72 8.89 -7.73
CA LEU A 231 3.93 8.11 -8.00
C LEU A 231 5.03 9.04 -8.46
N HIS A 232 6.24 8.79 -8.02
CA HIS A 232 7.45 9.35 -8.59
C HIS A 232 8.46 8.21 -8.83
N GLY A 233 9.30 8.37 -9.86
CA GLY A 233 10.36 7.43 -10.23
C GLY A 233 9.99 6.55 -11.41
N GLU A 234 10.89 6.46 -12.39
CA GLU A 234 10.65 5.76 -13.66
C GLU A 234 10.38 4.27 -13.46
N ARG A 235 11.00 3.63 -12.46
CA ARG A 235 10.84 2.19 -12.21
C ARG A 235 9.46 1.94 -11.62
N CYS A 236 9.08 2.67 -10.57
CA CYS A 236 7.73 2.61 -10.01
C CYS A 236 6.65 2.87 -11.08
N ARG A 237 6.81 3.93 -11.87
CA ARG A 237 5.88 4.28 -12.95
C ARG A 237 5.78 3.19 -14.02
N SER A 238 6.90 2.63 -14.46
CA SER A 238 6.92 1.61 -15.53
C SER A 238 6.22 0.31 -15.12
N LEU A 239 6.12 0.05 -13.81
CA LEU A 239 5.48 -1.13 -13.25
C LEU A 239 4.00 -0.89 -12.89
N LEU A 240 3.48 0.33 -13.00
CA LEU A 240 2.08 0.66 -12.74
C LEU A 240 1.15 -0.19 -13.62
N HIS A 241 0.26 -0.95 -12.98
CA HIS A 241 -0.77 -1.71 -13.67
C HIS A 241 -2.14 -1.04 -13.60
N THR A 242 -2.64 -0.78 -12.40
CA THR A 242 -3.95 -0.16 -12.14
C THR A 242 -3.86 0.75 -10.93
N ALA A 243 -4.71 1.77 -10.89
CA ALA A 243 -4.96 2.56 -9.70
C ALA A 243 -6.44 2.93 -9.67
N ALA A 244 -7.06 2.89 -8.48
CA ALA A 244 -8.46 3.21 -8.30
C ALA A 244 -8.81 3.47 -6.83
N ALA A 245 -9.96 4.10 -6.59
CA ALA A 245 -10.69 4.01 -5.35
C ALA A 245 -11.37 2.64 -5.24
N PHE A 246 -11.34 2.03 -4.05
CA PHE A 246 -12.01 0.79 -3.77
C PHE A 246 -13.39 1.06 -3.14
N ASP A 247 -14.44 0.95 -3.97
CA ASP A 247 -15.85 1.00 -3.53
C ASP A 247 -16.19 -0.26 -2.71
N PHE A 248 -15.74 -0.26 -1.46
CA PHE A 248 -15.99 -1.34 -0.51
C PHE A 248 -17.47 -1.49 -0.16
N PRO A 249 -18.33 -0.45 -0.11
CA PRO A 249 -19.76 -0.62 0.16
C PRO A 249 -20.44 -1.45 -0.93
N THR A 250 -20.24 -1.12 -2.20
CA THR A 250 -20.80 -1.91 -3.30
C THR A 250 -20.22 -3.32 -3.33
N THR A 251 -18.90 -3.44 -3.16
CA THR A 251 -18.20 -4.75 -3.21
C THR A 251 -18.67 -5.69 -2.10
N PHE A 252 -18.90 -5.17 -0.89
CA PHE A 252 -19.33 -5.96 0.27
C PHE A 252 -20.84 -5.90 0.53
N GLN A 253 -21.61 -5.29 -0.38
CA GLN A 253 -23.07 -5.17 -0.32
C GLN A 253 -23.56 -4.51 0.97
N LEU A 254 -22.87 -3.44 1.38
CA LEU A 254 -23.23 -2.64 2.55
C LEU A 254 -24.17 -1.50 2.15
N THR A 255 -25.12 -1.19 3.03
CA THR A 255 -25.84 0.08 2.96
C THR A 255 -24.90 1.25 3.27
N GLU A 256 -25.28 2.48 2.88
CA GLU A 256 -24.49 3.68 3.24
C GLU A 256 -24.29 3.79 4.76
N GLU A 257 -25.33 3.48 5.56
CA GLU A 257 -25.23 3.52 7.03
C GLU A 257 -24.20 2.51 7.58
N GLU A 258 -24.19 1.30 7.05
CA GLU A 258 -23.19 0.28 7.44
C GLU A 258 -21.79 0.66 6.98
N ALA A 259 -21.66 1.24 5.78
CA ALA A 259 -20.38 1.72 5.26
C ALA A 259 -19.81 2.87 6.11
N LEU A 260 -20.65 3.84 6.49
CA LEU A 260 -20.28 4.96 7.35
C LEU A 260 -19.93 4.55 8.79
N ASN A 261 -20.32 3.34 9.21
CA ASN A 261 -19.81 2.75 10.45
C ASN A 261 -18.33 2.32 10.34
N ILE A 262 -17.82 2.12 9.12
CA ILE A 262 -16.45 1.76 8.78
C ILE A 262 -15.61 3.01 8.48
N SER A 263 -16.02 3.82 7.51
CA SER A 263 -15.38 5.09 7.14
C SER A 263 -16.31 5.88 6.21
N ASP A 264 -16.12 7.20 6.11
CA ASP A 264 -16.69 8.04 5.06
C ASP A 264 -15.78 8.19 3.83
N HIS A 265 -14.61 7.56 3.82
CA HIS A 265 -13.69 7.50 2.69
C HIS A 265 -13.66 6.12 2.04
N TYR A 266 -13.37 6.05 0.74
CA TYR A 266 -12.93 4.84 0.08
C TYR A 266 -11.41 4.68 0.25
N PRO A 267 -10.89 3.45 0.46
CA PRO A 267 -9.47 3.19 0.28
C PRO A 267 -9.06 3.53 -1.15
N VAL A 268 -7.88 4.13 -1.33
CA VAL A 268 -7.25 4.26 -2.65
C VAL A 268 -6.17 3.20 -2.78
N GLU A 269 -6.08 2.58 -3.95
CA GLU A 269 -5.15 1.49 -4.22
C GLU A 269 -4.39 1.69 -5.53
N VAL A 270 -3.14 1.21 -5.54
CA VAL A 270 -2.31 1.08 -6.73
C VAL A 270 -1.75 -0.33 -6.80
N GLU A 271 -1.79 -0.94 -7.98
CA GLU A 271 -1.20 -2.24 -8.26
C GLU A 271 0.02 -2.09 -9.16
N LEU A 272 1.14 -2.68 -8.71
CA LEU A 272 2.37 -2.79 -9.48
C LEU A 272 2.54 -4.22 -10.00
N LYS A 273 2.92 -4.38 -11.27
CA LYS A 273 3.27 -5.66 -11.88
C LYS A 273 4.74 -5.96 -11.66
N LEU A 274 5.05 -6.62 -10.55
CA LEU A 274 6.44 -6.97 -10.22
C LEU A 274 6.87 -8.22 -11.01
N SER A 275 7.89 -8.10 -11.85
CA SER A 275 8.57 -9.26 -12.42
C SER A 275 9.36 -9.97 -11.31
N GLN A 276 9.13 -11.28 -11.11
CA GLN A 276 9.82 -12.03 -10.05
C GLN A 276 11.33 -11.87 -10.17
N ALA A 277 11.98 -11.55 -9.04
CA ALA A 277 13.40 -11.83 -8.87
C ALA A 277 13.62 -13.33 -9.12
N HIS A 278 14.54 -13.69 -10.02
CA HIS A 278 14.78 -15.07 -10.42
C HIS A 278 14.88 -16.03 -9.21
N SER A 279 13.81 -16.78 -8.91
CA SER A 279 13.92 -17.97 -8.07
C SER A 279 14.40 -19.11 -8.96
N VAL A 280 15.71 -19.37 -8.92
CA VAL A 280 16.43 -20.52 -9.52
C VAL A 280 16.21 -20.70 -11.02
N GLN A 281 17.24 -20.43 -11.82
CA GLN A 281 17.30 -20.86 -13.22
C GLN A 281 16.88 -22.34 -13.32
N PRO A 282 15.88 -22.70 -14.13
CA PRO A 282 15.67 -24.11 -14.40
C PRO A 282 16.98 -24.65 -14.97
N LEU A 283 17.47 -25.73 -14.36
CA LEU A 283 18.59 -26.52 -14.88
C LEU A 283 18.42 -26.60 -16.40
N SER A 284 19.43 -26.15 -17.15
CA SER A 284 19.33 -26.13 -18.61
C SER A 284 18.92 -27.53 -19.10
N LEU A 285 18.29 -27.62 -20.27
CA LEU A 285 17.94 -28.91 -20.87
C LEU A 285 19.12 -29.89 -20.83
N THR A 286 20.34 -29.38 -20.95
CA THR A 286 21.62 -30.09 -20.77
C THR A 286 21.78 -30.71 -19.39
N VAL A 287 21.49 -29.96 -18.32
CA VAL A 287 21.59 -30.46 -16.93
C VAL A 287 20.47 -31.45 -16.60
N LEU A 288 19.25 -31.23 -17.09
CA LEU A 288 18.16 -32.22 -17.00
C LEU A 288 18.52 -33.53 -17.71
N LEU A 289 19.13 -33.44 -18.91
CA LEU A 289 19.66 -34.59 -19.64
C LEU A 289 20.80 -35.29 -18.88
N LEU A 290 21.75 -34.53 -18.32
CA LEU A 290 22.84 -35.06 -17.50
C LEU A 290 22.36 -35.79 -16.25
N LEU A 291 21.34 -35.27 -15.57
CA LEU A 291 20.74 -35.93 -14.40
C LEU A 291 20.01 -37.22 -14.78
N SER A 292 19.37 -37.28 -15.94
CA SER A 292 18.76 -38.53 -16.45
C SER A 292 19.79 -39.62 -16.76
N LEU A 293 21.00 -39.23 -17.16
CA LEU A 293 22.12 -40.15 -17.43
C LEU A 293 22.82 -40.65 -16.15
N LEU A 294 22.66 -39.94 -15.03
CA LEU A 294 23.27 -40.26 -13.74
C LEU A 294 22.41 -41.17 -12.86
N SER A 295 21.26 -41.66 -13.33
CA SER A 295 20.51 -42.69 -12.60
C SER A 295 21.33 -43.99 -12.60
N PRO A 296 21.87 -44.45 -11.45
CA PRO A 296 22.66 -45.66 -11.42
C PRO A 296 21.72 -46.82 -11.75
N GLN A 297 22.04 -47.53 -12.84
CA GLN A 297 21.43 -48.81 -13.13
C GLN A 297 21.61 -49.70 -11.89
N LEU A 298 20.49 -50.09 -11.29
CA LEU A 298 20.46 -51.07 -10.22
C LEU A 298 21.24 -52.30 -10.68
N CYS A 299 22.28 -52.63 -9.91
CA CYS A 299 22.99 -53.90 -10.03
C CYS A 299 21.98 -55.06 -10.04
N PRO A 300 22.12 -56.04 -10.96
CA PRO A 300 21.40 -57.29 -10.82
C PRO A 300 21.98 -58.06 -9.63
N ALA A 301 21.10 -58.43 -8.71
CA ALA A 301 21.39 -59.32 -7.61
C ALA A 301 21.58 -60.76 -8.14
N THR A 302 22.66 -61.39 -7.65
CA THR A 302 22.99 -62.83 -7.60
C THR A 302 22.96 -63.63 -8.89
#